data_AF-A0A8D8NCU7-F1
#
_entry.id   AF-A0A8D8NCU7-F1
#
_cell.length_a   1.000
_cell.length_b   1.000
_cell.length_c   1.000
_cell.angle_alpha   90.00
_cell.angle_beta   90.00
_cell.angle_gamma   90.00
#
_symmetry.space_group_name_H-M   'P 1'
#
loop_
_entity.id
_entity.type
_entity.pdbx_description
1 polymer ?
#
loop_
_entity_poly.entity_id
_entity_poly.type
_entity_poly.pdbx_seq_one_letter_code
_entity_poly.pdbx_strand_id
1 'polypeptide(L)'
;MVSFWMSMQDFTKYFDRIEICNLSPDCPIVRQKGEYPWKQSAFEGEWVIGNTAGGCRNHIETFWHNPQYVVTLDDPDKDDDEAKATAIIALMQKNRRSKRNKGMDCLTVGFIVYRVSERDLVQKPLPKEFFMRNASVARSTFINLREVTCRFRLDPGTYVVVPSTFDPHLEGEFMIRVFSECPDCMCENEKCVGVCEPDPRIAEDLPDPTKPNPQRAAMERLFLDVAGVDGEVDWMELKLVLDHCFRDDIAVAAKGISRSYAVPLAAESPSDSKKLPMAEGEPVCCGLLAILQDWYVNMAGGDNRPAQNTSNDLIMSKERAPLMSGEMRSDGTGIGFSKDACRSMVAMLDEDHSGKLGFLEFQKLLTEIARWKAVFKLYDRDQSGHLNPFELRAALQSAGYNLNNKILNSLMHRYGSREGEIWFDDFITCAVKIKTMIDIFKAKDINGTNVASFNMDEWIHKTIYS
;
A
#
# COMPACT_ATOMS: atom_id res chain seq x y z
N MET A 1 53.66 -3.58 9.90
CA MET A 1 52.78 -3.75 11.08
C MET A 1 53.66 -4.00 12.28
N VAL A 2 53.58 -3.13 13.29
CA VAL A 2 54.27 -3.34 14.57
C VAL A 2 53.31 -4.13 15.43
N SER A 3 53.64 -5.38 15.73
CA SER A 3 52.95 -6.14 16.77
C SER A 3 53.57 -5.81 18.13
N PHE A 4 52.75 -5.68 19.16
CA PHE A 4 53.21 -5.52 20.54
C PHE A 4 52.46 -6.51 21.43
N TRP A 5 53.08 -6.86 22.55
CA TRP A 5 52.48 -7.70 23.60
C TRP A 5 52.28 -6.84 24.85
N MET A 6 51.19 -7.05 25.57
CA MET A 6 50.93 -6.40 26.85
C MET A 6 50.30 -7.37 27.84
N SER A 7 50.39 -7.06 29.12
CA SER A 7 49.72 -7.85 30.16
C SER A 7 48.20 -7.67 30.07
N MET A 8 47.43 -8.70 30.49
CA MET A 8 45.97 -8.59 30.55
C MET A 8 45.50 -7.49 31.53
N GLN A 9 46.30 -7.21 32.56
CA GLN A 9 46.04 -6.12 33.52
C GLN A 9 46.16 -4.75 32.85
N ASP A 10 47.19 -4.54 32.01
CA ASP A 10 47.31 -3.31 31.23
C ASP A 10 46.21 -3.22 30.17
N PHE A 11 45.89 -4.33 29.51
CA PHE A 11 44.82 -4.37 28.53
C PHE A 11 43.46 -3.94 29.12
N THR A 12 43.08 -4.49 30.27
CA THR A 12 41.85 -4.10 30.99
C THR A 12 41.88 -2.67 31.54
N LYS A 13 43.07 -2.09 31.73
CA LYS A 13 43.24 -0.71 32.20
C LYS A 13 43.18 0.32 31.06
N TYR A 14 43.65 -0.03 29.86
CA TYR A 14 43.81 0.92 28.75
C TYR A 14 42.83 0.70 27.59
N PHE A 15 42.11 -0.43 27.55
CA PHE A 15 41.11 -0.71 26.51
C PHE A 15 39.72 -0.83 27.11
N ASP A 16 38.80 0.02 26.68
CA ASP A 16 37.42 0.04 27.17
C ASP A 16 36.47 -0.84 26.33
N ARG A 17 36.88 -1.22 25.11
CA ARG A 17 36.03 -1.93 24.14
C ARG A 17 36.83 -2.93 23.33
N ILE A 18 36.26 -4.13 23.20
CA ILE A 18 36.76 -5.21 22.34
C ILE A 18 35.69 -5.50 21.30
N GLU A 19 36.06 -5.47 20.02
CA GLU A 19 35.20 -5.89 18.93
C GLU A 19 35.76 -7.19 18.34
N ILE A 20 34.98 -8.26 18.42
CA ILE A 20 35.35 -9.55 17.85
C ILE A 20 34.45 -9.78 16.64
N CYS A 21 35.05 -9.81 15.46
CA CYS A 21 34.35 -10.12 14.21
C CYS A 21 34.54 -11.60 13.91
N ASN A 22 33.51 -12.42 14.13
CA ASN A 22 33.57 -13.83 13.76
C ASN A 22 33.22 -13.99 12.27
N LEU A 23 34.02 -14.77 11.55
CA LEU A 23 33.78 -15.10 10.14
C LEU A 23 32.74 -16.22 9.97
N SER A 24 32.59 -17.06 11.00
CA SER A 24 31.50 -18.03 11.16
C SER A 24 30.77 -17.75 12.48
N PRO A 25 29.54 -18.23 12.68
CA PRO A 25 28.81 -18.01 13.93
C PRO A 25 29.43 -18.76 15.14
N ASP A 26 30.43 -19.60 14.87
CA ASP A 26 31.26 -20.26 15.87
C ASP A 26 31.98 -19.21 16.71
N CYS A 27 31.80 -19.29 18.03
CA CYS A 27 32.55 -18.46 18.96
C CYS A 27 33.89 -19.16 19.26
N PRO A 28 35.06 -18.55 19.00
CA PRO A 28 36.34 -19.19 19.32
C PRO A 28 36.55 -19.41 20.84
N ILE A 29 35.78 -18.71 21.68
CA ILE A 29 35.93 -18.69 23.14
C ILE A 29 35.20 -19.87 23.80
N VAL A 30 34.12 -20.35 23.18
CA VAL A 30 33.43 -21.58 23.61
C VAL A 30 33.99 -22.68 22.74
N ARG A 31 34.75 -23.61 23.34
CA ARG A 31 35.18 -24.84 22.67
C ARG A 31 33.95 -25.68 22.35
N GLN A 32 33.19 -25.33 21.31
CA GLN A 32 32.24 -26.24 20.69
C GLN A 32 33.09 -27.39 20.13
N LYS A 33 33.06 -28.53 20.84
CA LYS A 33 33.61 -29.80 20.35
C LYS A 33 32.70 -30.42 19.28
N GLY A 34 31.52 -29.86 19.06
CA GLY A 34 30.55 -30.31 18.07
C GLY A 34 30.83 -29.79 16.66
N GLU A 35 30.86 -30.71 15.69
CA GLU A 35 30.79 -30.44 14.26
C GLU A 35 29.35 -30.02 13.84
N TYR A 36 28.79 -28.96 14.43
CA TYR A 36 27.42 -28.55 14.13
C TYR A 36 27.42 -27.36 13.15
N PRO A 37 26.99 -27.56 11.89
CA PRO A 37 26.99 -26.49 10.91
C PRO A 37 25.87 -25.51 11.25
N TRP A 38 26.23 -24.31 11.71
CA TRP A 38 25.29 -23.20 11.83
C TRP A 38 24.58 -22.96 10.50
N LYS A 39 23.27 -22.77 10.58
CA LYS A 39 22.43 -22.43 9.43
C LYS A 39 22.01 -20.99 9.52
N GLN A 40 22.14 -20.30 8.40
CA GLN A 40 21.79 -18.90 8.26
C GLN A 40 20.48 -18.78 7.51
N SER A 41 19.51 -18.14 8.13
CA SER A 41 18.34 -17.61 7.44
C SER A 41 18.47 -16.09 7.35
N ALA A 42 18.14 -15.50 6.19
CA ALA A 42 18.29 -14.07 5.96
C ALA A 42 17.09 -13.51 5.20
N PHE A 43 16.62 -12.34 5.62
CA PHE A 43 15.60 -11.58 4.90
C PHE A 43 16.06 -10.14 4.71
N GLU A 44 15.58 -9.56 3.63
CA GLU A 44 15.72 -8.14 3.33
C GLU A 44 14.39 -7.46 3.59
N GLY A 45 14.42 -6.30 4.25
CA GLY A 45 13.23 -5.57 4.62
C GLY A 45 13.47 -4.06 4.59
N GLU A 46 12.38 -3.31 4.72
CA GLU A 46 12.39 -1.86 4.60
C GLU A 46 11.44 -1.22 5.62
N TRP A 47 11.87 -0.12 6.22
CA TRP A 47 11.03 0.82 6.95
C TRP A 47 10.64 1.93 5.99
N VAL A 48 9.36 2.00 5.65
CA VAL A 48 8.78 3.02 4.78
C VAL A 48 7.88 3.91 5.61
N ILE A 49 8.02 5.21 5.42
CA ILE A 49 7.25 6.23 6.14
C ILE A 49 5.77 5.99 5.91
N GLY A 50 5.00 5.99 6.99
CA GLY A 50 3.55 5.81 6.96
C GLY A 50 3.08 4.37 6.73
N ASN A 51 3.96 3.40 6.44
CA ASN A 51 3.59 1.99 6.31
C ASN A 51 4.29 1.09 7.33
N THR A 52 5.60 0.88 7.19
CA THR A 52 6.34 -0.09 8.02
C THR A 52 7.29 0.59 9.02
N ALA A 53 7.46 1.92 8.96
CA ALA A 53 8.29 2.70 9.87
C ALA A 53 7.57 2.99 11.21
N GLY A 54 7.26 1.94 11.97
CA GLY A 54 6.44 2.02 13.18
C GLY A 54 7.16 2.50 14.44
N GLY A 55 8.49 2.60 14.42
CA GLY A 55 9.30 2.95 15.61
C GLY A 55 9.35 1.84 16.65
N CYS A 56 10.02 2.06 17.78
CA CYS A 56 10.20 1.04 18.83
C CYS A 56 8.96 0.87 19.72
N ARG A 57 9.02 -0.08 20.68
CA ARG A 57 7.91 -0.46 21.58
C ARG A 57 7.33 0.68 22.42
N ASN A 58 8.05 1.79 22.58
CA ASN A 58 7.55 3.01 23.21
C ASN A 58 6.38 3.63 22.43
N HIS A 59 6.33 3.38 21.12
CA HIS A 59 5.29 3.86 20.20
C HIS A 59 4.31 2.72 19.89
N ILE A 60 3.59 2.21 20.90
CA ILE A 60 2.75 1.00 20.77
C ILE A 60 1.64 1.12 19.70
N GLU A 61 1.19 2.34 19.42
CA GLU A 61 0.19 2.64 18.39
C GLU A 61 0.68 2.26 16.99
N THR A 62 1.98 2.40 16.72
CA THR A 62 2.59 2.22 15.41
C THR A 62 3.53 1.02 15.36
N PHE A 63 4.07 0.56 16.49
CA PHE A 63 5.07 -0.50 16.61
C PHE A 63 4.70 -1.79 15.88
N TRP A 64 3.42 -2.19 15.95
CA TRP A 64 2.94 -3.45 15.38
C TRP A 64 2.96 -3.49 13.85
N HIS A 65 3.12 -2.34 13.19
CA HIS A 65 3.25 -2.24 11.72
C HIS A 65 4.66 -2.52 11.21
N ASN A 66 5.68 -2.54 12.09
CA ASN A 66 7.03 -2.91 11.67
C ASN A 66 7.03 -4.34 11.08
N PRO A 67 7.96 -4.65 10.16
CA PRO A 67 8.08 -6.01 9.61
C PRO A 67 8.25 -7.03 10.75
N GLN A 68 7.64 -8.20 10.59
CA GLN A 68 7.63 -9.25 11.61
C GLN A 68 8.18 -10.54 11.00
N TYR A 69 9.12 -11.19 11.69
CA TYR A 69 9.72 -12.45 11.25
C TYR A 69 9.49 -13.53 12.29
N VAL A 70 8.86 -14.64 11.90
CA VAL A 70 8.71 -15.81 12.77
C VAL A 70 10.02 -16.57 12.77
N VAL A 71 10.51 -16.95 13.95
CA VAL A 71 11.68 -17.80 14.15
C VAL A 71 11.28 -19.02 14.97
N THR A 72 11.49 -20.22 14.46
CA THR A 72 11.21 -21.49 15.15
C THR A 72 12.51 -22.15 15.58
N LEU A 73 12.62 -22.48 16.86
CA LEU A 73 13.74 -23.20 17.45
C LEU A 73 13.20 -24.54 17.98
N ASP A 74 13.34 -25.60 17.18
CA ASP A 74 12.69 -26.89 17.44
C ASP A 74 13.38 -27.68 18.56
N ASP A 75 14.71 -27.75 18.51
CA ASP A 75 15.51 -28.57 19.42
C ASP A 75 16.48 -27.70 20.24
N PRO A 76 16.73 -28.06 21.51
CA PRO A 76 17.81 -27.47 22.28
C PRO A 76 19.16 -27.88 21.69
N ASP A 77 20.17 -27.03 21.90
CA ASP A 77 21.53 -27.31 21.45
C ASP A 77 22.05 -28.57 22.16
N LYS A 78 22.66 -29.49 21.42
CA LYS A 78 23.05 -30.81 21.94
C LYS A 78 24.11 -30.76 23.06
N ASP A 79 24.90 -29.68 23.08
CA ASP A 79 25.98 -29.45 24.03
C ASP A 79 25.55 -28.53 25.20
N ASP A 80 24.26 -28.25 25.36
CA ASP A 80 23.74 -27.29 26.34
C ASP A 80 23.08 -27.98 27.55
N ASP A 81 23.72 -27.85 28.73
CA ASP A 81 23.27 -28.44 29.99
C ASP A 81 21.90 -27.92 30.48
N GLU A 82 21.44 -26.76 29.99
CA GLU A 82 20.16 -26.15 30.35
C GLU A 82 19.05 -26.47 29.33
N ALA A 83 19.34 -27.31 28.32
CA ALA A 83 18.42 -27.65 27.24
C ALA A 83 17.80 -26.41 26.55
N LYS A 84 18.65 -25.42 26.23
CA LYS A 84 18.28 -24.20 25.49
C LYS A 84 18.78 -24.25 24.06
N ALA A 85 18.09 -23.53 23.19
CA ALA A 85 18.48 -23.30 21.80
C ALA A 85 19.22 -21.96 21.68
N THR A 86 20.37 -21.96 20.99
CA THR A 86 21.10 -20.72 20.70
C THR A 86 20.62 -20.09 19.40
N ALA A 87 20.27 -18.81 19.46
CA ALA A 87 19.98 -17.99 18.28
C ALA A 87 20.83 -16.72 18.27
N ILE A 88 21.50 -16.44 17.16
CA ILE A 88 22.18 -15.17 16.92
C ILE A 88 21.35 -14.37 15.92
N ILE A 89 20.86 -13.20 16.35
CA ILE A 89 20.07 -12.30 15.53
C ILE A 89 20.91 -11.07 15.22
N ALA A 90 21.10 -10.79 13.93
CA ALA A 90 21.84 -9.63 13.42
C ALA A 90 20.93 -8.77 12.55
N LEU A 91 20.76 -7.50 12.92
CA LEU A 91 20.01 -6.50 12.16
C LEU A 91 20.98 -5.46 11.59
N MET A 92 21.01 -5.33 10.27
CA MET A 92 21.95 -4.49 9.55
C MET A 92 21.23 -3.48 8.67
N GLN A 93 21.51 -2.18 8.82
CA GLN A 93 21.00 -1.14 7.91
C GLN A 93 21.82 -1.04 6.62
N LYS A 94 21.14 -0.99 5.48
CA LYS A 94 21.73 -0.95 4.13
C LYS A 94 21.99 0.48 3.65
N ASN A 95 22.82 0.61 2.60
CA ASN A 95 22.98 1.82 1.79
C ASN A 95 23.35 3.15 2.51
N ARG A 96 23.81 3.11 3.76
CA ARG A 96 24.23 4.32 4.49
C ARG A 96 25.61 4.85 4.07
N ARG A 97 26.53 4.00 3.59
CA ARG A 97 27.86 4.44 3.14
C ARG A 97 27.81 5.36 1.92
N SER A 98 26.92 5.07 0.97
CA SER A 98 26.74 5.89 -0.25
C SER A 98 26.06 7.23 0.03
N LYS A 99 25.35 7.37 1.15
CA LYS A 99 24.66 8.60 1.58
C LYS A 99 25.45 9.41 2.62
N ARG A 100 26.65 8.96 3.04
CA ARG A 100 27.49 9.66 4.03
C ARG A 100 28.00 11.01 3.52
N ASN A 101 28.20 11.14 2.20
CA ASN A 101 28.52 12.41 1.53
C ASN A 101 27.36 13.44 1.58
N LYS A 102 26.14 13.00 1.91
CA LYS A 102 24.96 13.84 2.14
C LYS A 102 24.68 14.11 3.62
N GLY A 103 25.59 13.74 4.53
CA GLY A 103 25.43 13.95 5.97
C GLY A 103 24.39 13.05 6.65
N MET A 104 23.97 11.95 6.00
CA MET A 104 23.04 10.99 6.62
C MET A 104 23.79 9.98 7.49
N ASP A 105 23.55 10.07 8.79
CA ASP A 105 24.08 9.13 9.78
C ASP A 105 23.29 7.80 9.83
N CYS A 106 23.86 6.84 10.55
CA CYS A 106 23.19 5.59 10.89
C CYS A 106 21.97 5.89 11.77
N LEU A 107 20.82 5.28 11.44
CA LEU A 107 19.65 5.34 12.31
C LEU A 107 19.93 4.57 13.60
N THR A 108 19.29 4.98 14.68
CA THR A 108 19.21 4.17 15.91
C THR A 108 18.28 3.00 15.64
N VAL A 109 18.83 1.80 15.50
CA VAL A 109 18.09 0.58 15.15
C VAL A 109 18.20 -0.47 16.25
N GLY A 110 17.19 -1.33 16.34
CA GLY A 110 17.12 -2.43 17.28
C GLY A 110 16.01 -3.40 16.91
N PHE A 111 15.88 -4.47 17.68
CA PHE A 111 14.83 -5.47 17.48
C PHE A 111 14.37 -6.03 18.82
N ILE A 112 13.15 -6.53 18.83
CA ILE A 112 12.51 -7.11 20.01
C ILE A 112 11.97 -8.49 19.65
N VAL A 113 12.11 -9.44 20.56
CA VAL A 113 11.72 -10.84 20.39
C VAL A 113 10.60 -11.19 21.36
N TYR A 114 9.51 -11.75 20.83
CA TYR A 114 8.36 -12.23 21.59
C TYR A 114 8.20 -13.73 21.39
N ARG A 115 7.81 -14.46 22.43
CA ARG A 115 7.37 -15.85 22.29
C ARG A 115 5.92 -15.87 21.81
N VAL A 116 5.61 -16.77 20.90
CA VAL A 116 4.29 -16.91 20.29
C VAL A 116 3.84 -18.36 20.31
N SER A 117 2.52 -18.55 20.33
CA SER A 117 1.90 -19.86 20.12
C SER A 117 1.35 -19.98 18.70
N GLU A 118 1.04 -21.20 18.27
CA GLU A 118 0.36 -21.44 16.99
C GLU A 118 -0.97 -20.68 16.86
N ARG A 119 -1.66 -20.44 18.00
CA ARG A 119 -2.92 -19.68 18.04
C ARG A 119 -2.71 -18.21 17.70
N ASP A 120 -1.59 -17.63 18.15
CA ASP A 120 -1.26 -16.23 17.86
C ASP A 120 -0.95 -16.06 16.36
N LEU A 121 -0.30 -17.06 15.76
CA LEU A 121 0.11 -17.05 14.35
C LEU A 121 -1.05 -17.30 13.36
N VAL A 122 -2.27 -17.54 13.85
CA VAL A 122 -3.48 -17.55 13.01
C VAL A 122 -3.74 -16.15 12.44
N GLN A 123 -3.50 -15.10 13.24
CA GLN A 123 -3.63 -13.72 12.80
C GLN A 123 -2.27 -13.16 12.41
N LYS A 124 -2.06 -12.97 11.10
CA LYS A 124 -0.85 -12.37 10.55
C LYS A 124 -1.17 -10.99 9.94
N PRO A 125 -0.26 -10.00 9.99
CA PRO A 125 0.75 -9.88 11.03
C PRO A 125 0.11 -9.83 12.43
N LEU A 126 0.90 -10.00 13.49
CA LEU A 126 0.39 -9.93 14.86
C LEU A 126 -0.20 -8.54 15.11
N PRO A 127 -1.41 -8.45 15.71
CA PRO A 127 -2.10 -7.19 15.88
C PRO A 127 -1.56 -6.43 17.10
N LYS A 128 -1.93 -5.15 17.21
CA LYS A 128 -1.56 -4.26 18.30
C LYS A 128 -1.82 -4.85 19.69
N GLU A 129 -2.95 -5.51 19.87
CA GLU A 129 -3.39 -6.07 21.17
C GLU A 129 -2.47 -7.20 21.65
N PHE A 130 -1.79 -7.90 20.73
CA PHE A 130 -0.78 -8.88 21.08
C PHE A 130 0.39 -8.20 21.81
N PHE A 131 0.93 -7.12 21.24
CA PHE A 131 2.10 -6.43 21.79
C PHE A 131 1.80 -5.63 23.07
N MET A 132 0.53 -5.27 23.29
CA MET A 132 0.08 -4.65 24.54
C MET A 132 0.03 -5.65 25.70
N ARG A 133 -0.36 -6.91 25.43
CA ARG A 133 -0.56 -7.94 26.45
C ARG A 133 0.70 -8.76 26.74
N ASN A 134 1.54 -8.98 25.73
CA ASN A 134 2.70 -9.87 25.85
C ASN A 134 3.99 -9.10 26.17
N ALA A 135 4.77 -9.64 27.10
CA ALA A 135 6.11 -9.15 27.40
C ALA A 135 7.13 -9.71 26.41
N SER A 136 8.16 -8.93 26.09
CA SER A 136 9.27 -9.39 25.27
C SER A 136 10.13 -10.37 26.04
N VAL A 137 10.56 -11.45 25.39
CA VAL A 137 11.45 -12.47 25.98
C VAL A 137 12.91 -12.07 25.81
N ALA A 138 13.23 -11.36 24.72
CA ALA A 138 14.54 -10.79 24.48
C ALA A 138 14.43 -9.49 23.68
N ARG A 139 15.48 -8.67 23.74
CA ARG A 139 15.59 -7.40 23.00
C ARG A 139 17.05 -7.06 22.77
N SER A 140 17.34 -6.38 21.66
CA SER A 140 18.63 -5.72 21.50
C SER A 140 18.61 -4.32 22.11
N THR A 141 19.80 -3.76 22.30
CA THR A 141 19.95 -2.33 22.61
C THR A 141 19.78 -1.55 21.32
N PHE A 142 18.95 -0.50 21.38
CA PHE A 142 18.81 0.44 20.27
C PHE A 142 20.06 1.32 20.21
N ILE A 143 20.81 1.21 19.12
CA ILE A 143 22.08 1.90 18.95
C ILE A 143 22.21 2.39 17.51
N ASN A 144 22.88 3.53 17.33
CA ASN A 144 23.15 4.15 16.04
C ASN A 144 24.37 3.52 15.34
N LEU A 145 24.38 2.20 15.23
CA LEU A 145 25.40 1.45 14.50
C LEU A 145 24.83 0.85 13.22
N ARG A 146 25.72 0.56 12.26
CA ARG A 146 25.33 -0.09 11.00
C ARG A 146 24.72 -1.47 11.20
N GLU A 147 25.18 -2.20 12.21
CA GLU A 147 24.67 -3.51 12.55
C GLU A 147 24.55 -3.66 14.07
N VAL A 148 23.47 -4.30 14.50
CA VAL A 148 23.21 -4.67 15.88
C VAL A 148 23.03 -6.18 15.91
N THR A 149 23.91 -6.86 16.64
CA THR A 149 23.93 -8.31 16.75
C THR A 149 23.81 -8.72 18.20
N CYS A 150 22.93 -9.66 18.51
CA CYS A 150 22.78 -10.24 19.83
C CYS A 150 22.71 -11.77 19.74
N ARG A 151 23.35 -12.44 20.71
CA ARG A 151 23.29 -13.89 20.89
C ARG A 151 22.39 -14.18 22.08
N PHE A 152 21.38 -15.02 21.87
CA PHE A 152 20.41 -15.42 22.88
C PHE A 152 20.46 -16.93 23.10
N ARG A 153 20.21 -17.36 24.35
CA ARG A 153 19.88 -18.74 24.72
C ARG A 153 18.41 -18.72 25.12
N LEU A 154 17.55 -19.31 24.28
CA LEU A 154 16.10 -19.30 24.43
C LEU A 154 15.60 -20.74 24.62
N ASP A 155 14.47 -20.90 25.29
CA ASP A 155 13.84 -22.22 25.35
C ASP A 155 13.33 -22.63 23.95
N PRO A 156 13.27 -23.92 23.61
CA PRO A 156 12.65 -24.37 22.38
C PRO A 156 11.22 -23.85 22.21
N GLY A 157 10.86 -23.46 21.00
CA GLY A 157 9.57 -22.89 20.64
C GLY A 157 9.62 -21.88 19.51
N THR A 158 8.48 -21.23 19.29
CA THR A 158 8.30 -20.25 18.21
C THR A 158 8.33 -18.83 18.75
N TYR A 159 9.00 -17.96 18.01
CA TYR A 159 9.25 -16.58 18.36
C TYR A 159 8.88 -15.66 17.20
N VAL A 160 8.56 -14.41 17.49
CA VAL A 160 8.46 -13.33 16.50
C VAL A 160 9.49 -12.25 16.82
N VAL A 161 10.30 -11.93 15.81
CA VAL A 161 11.32 -10.88 15.85
C VAL A 161 10.79 -9.67 15.09
N VAL A 162 10.78 -8.52 15.76
CA VAL A 162 10.30 -7.24 15.20
C VAL A 162 11.48 -6.26 15.12
N PRO A 163 12.16 -6.15 13.96
CA PRO A 163 13.16 -5.10 13.73
C PRO A 163 12.50 -3.73 13.52
N SER A 164 13.05 -2.71 14.18
CA SER A 164 12.52 -1.34 14.14
C SER A 164 13.61 -0.29 14.30
N THR A 165 13.34 0.92 13.84
CA THR A 165 14.04 2.13 14.27
C THR A 165 13.57 2.52 15.68
N PHE A 166 14.36 3.35 16.38
CA PHE A 166 13.95 3.85 17.69
C PHE A 166 12.71 4.75 17.58
N ASP A 167 12.80 5.78 16.74
CA ASP A 167 11.71 6.70 16.46
C ASP A 167 10.88 6.23 15.24
N PRO A 168 9.57 6.50 15.21
CA PRO A 168 8.71 6.21 14.07
C PRO A 168 9.00 7.14 12.89
N HIS A 169 8.46 6.81 11.71
CA HIS A 169 8.57 7.62 10.49
C HIS A 169 10.01 7.80 9.96
N LEU A 170 10.93 6.92 10.36
CA LEU A 170 12.30 6.91 9.83
C LEU A 170 12.42 5.87 8.72
N GLU A 171 12.79 6.34 7.53
CA GLU A 171 12.96 5.50 6.36
C GLU A 171 14.32 4.79 6.34
N GLY A 172 14.33 3.50 5.99
CA GLY A 172 15.57 2.79 5.76
C GLY A 172 15.39 1.34 5.32
N GLU A 173 16.32 0.87 4.50
CA GLU A 173 16.45 -0.53 4.14
C GLU A 173 17.31 -1.28 5.16
N PHE A 174 16.97 -2.54 5.43
CA PHE A 174 17.72 -3.41 6.32
C PHE A 174 17.83 -4.85 5.81
N MET A 175 18.74 -5.59 6.44
CA MET A 175 18.88 -7.03 6.33
C MET A 175 18.85 -7.61 7.74
N ILE A 176 17.99 -8.60 7.97
CA ILE A 176 17.96 -9.37 9.21
C ILE A 176 18.48 -10.78 8.94
N ARG A 177 19.36 -11.26 9.81
CA ARG A 177 19.96 -12.59 9.74
C ARG A 177 19.78 -13.30 11.07
N VAL A 178 19.38 -14.57 11.00
CA VAL A 178 19.28 -15.46 12.15
C VAL A 178 20.20 -16.64 11.90
N PHE A 179 21.09 -16.89 12.85
CA PHE A 179 21.94 -18.07 12.87
C PHE A 179 21.46 -18.99 13.99
N SER A 180 21.15 -20.24 13.65
CA SER A 180 20.80 -21.30 14.60
C SER A 180 21.32 -22.65 14.11
N GLU A 181 21.27 -23.69 14.94
CA GLU A 181 21.57 -25.06 14.53
C GLU A 181 20.42 -25.69 13.70
N CYS A 182 19.22 -25.09 13.75
CA CYS A 182 18.03 -25.54 13.02
C CYS A 182 17.99 -24.99 11.58
N PRO A 183 17.72 -25.84 10.55
CA PRO A 183 17.51 -25.37 9.18
C PRO A 183 16.24 -24.54 9.04
N ASP A 184 16.29 -23.55 8.14
CA ASP A 184 15.13 -22.77 7.69
C ASP A 184 14.22 -22.29 8.83
N CYS A 185 14.87 -21.87 9.92
CA CYS A 185 14.22 -21.49 11.15
C CYS A 185 13.42 -20.19 11.06
N MET A 186 13.45 -19.45 9.94
CA MET A 186 12.85 -18.11 9.84
C MET A 186 11.94 -17.93 8.63
N CYS A 187 10.79 -17.28 8.82
CA CYS A 187 9.88 -16.86 7.74
C CYS A 187 9.23 -15.49 8.03
N GLU A 188 8.74 -14.80 6.97
CA GLU A 188 8.01 -13.53 7.12
C GLU A 188 6.61 -13.77 7.72
N ASN A 189 6.26 -13.03 8.78
CA ASN A 189 4.94 -13.07 9.41
C ASN A 189 3.96 -12.10 8.73
N GLU A 190 3.77 -12.26 7.44
CA GLU A 190 2.86 -11.44 6.64
C GLU A 190 1.67 -12.28 6.15
N LYS A 191 0.58 -11.62 5.78
CA LYS A 191 -0.53 -12.31 5.13
C LYS A 191 -0.17 -12.62 3.67
N CYS A 192 -0.66 -13.74 3.16
CA CYS A 192 -0.51 -14.09 1.74
C CYS A 192 -1.23 -13.08 0.85
N VAL A 193 -0.60 -12.73 -0.26
CA VAL A 193 -1.21 -11.87 -1.28
C VAL A 193 -2.40 -12.59 -1.89
N GLY A 194 -3.53 -11.92 -2.04
CA GLY A 194 -4.71 -12.54 -2.64
C GLY A 194 -5.99 -11.73 -2.47
N VAL A 195 -7.11 -12.41 -2.69
CA VAL A 195 -8.45 -11.83 -2.53
C VAL A 195 -9.04 -12.31 -1.22
N CYS A 196 -9.56 -11.39 -0.42
CA CYS A 196 -10.33 -11.69 0.78
C CYS A 196 -11.79 -11.27 0.59
N GLU A 197 -12.65 -11.71 1.51
CA GLU A 197 -14.04 -11.26 1.52
C GLU A 197 -14.07 -9.72 1.69
N PRO A 198 -14.86 -9.01 0.87
CA PRO A 198 -15.04 -7.57 1.01
C PRO A 198 -15.66 -7.24 2.37
N ASP A 199 -15.39 -6.05 2.90
CA ASP A 199 -16.03 -5.60 4.12
C ASP A 199 -17.57 -5.61 3.95
N PRO A 200 -18.33 -6.22 4.87
CA PRO A 200 -19.80 -6.26 4.77
C PRO A 200 -20.43 -4.86 4.68
N ARG A 201 -19.80 -3.83 5.26
CA ARG A 201 -20.23 -2.42 5.14
C ARG A 201 -20.19 -1.90 3.70
N ILE A 202 -19.44 -2.57 2.82
CA ILE A 202 -19.31 -2.24 1.40
C ILE A 202 -20.16 -3.21 0.54
N ALA A 203 -20.39 -4.43 1.04
CA ALA A 203 -21.05 -5.49 0.28
C ALA A 203 -22.59 -5.36 0.20
N GLU A 204 -23.23 -4.67 1.16
CA GLU A 204 -24.69 -4.71 1.31
C GLU A 204 -25.50 -3.88 0.30
N ASP A 205 -24.90 -2.92 -0.43
CA ASP A 205 -25.65 -1.97 -1.29
C ASP A 205 -25.32 -2.04 -2.79
N LEU A 206 -24.58 -3.05 -3.25
CA LEU A 206 -24.22 -3.17 -4.66
C LEU A 206 -25.42 -3.60 -5.53
N PRO A 207 -25.82 -2.79 -6.53
CA PRO A 207 -26.82 -3.20 -7.50
C PRO A 207 -26.27 -4.37 -8.32
N ASP A 208 -27.00 -5.49 -8.32
CA ASP A 208 -26.67 -6.63 -9.19
C ASP A 208 -26.68 -6.17 -10.66
N PRO A 209 -25.55 -6.20 -11.39
CA PRO A 209 -25.46 -5.70 -12.76
C PRO A 209 -26.36 -6.47 -13.73
N THR A 210 -26.79 -7.68 -13.36
CA THR A 210 -27.67 -8.53 -14.15
C THR A 210 -29.16 -8.20 -13.98
N LYS A 211 -29.54 -7.44 -12.93
CA LYS A 211 -30.94 -7.09 -12.66
C LYS A 211 -31.29 -5.72 -13.25
N PRO A 212 -32.48 -5.56 -13.87
CA PRO A 212 -32.96 -4.26 -14.30
C PRO A 212 -33.23 -3.38 -13.08
N ASN A 213 -32.41 -2.35 -12.90
CA ASN A 213 -32.51 -1.33 -11.87
C ASN A 213 -32.60 0.04 -12.57
N PRO A 214 -33.37 1.01 -12.07
CA PRO A 214 -33.30 2.42 -12.50
C PRO A 214 -31.88 2.94 -12.78
N GLN A 215 -30.89 2.50 -12.00
CA GLN A 215 -29.48 2.86 -12.16
C GLN A 215 -28.87 2.32 -13.45
N ARG A 216 -29.18 1.07 -13.86
CA ARG A 216 -28.72 0.50 -15.12
C ARG A 216 -29.25 1.28 -16.31
N ALA A 217 -30.51 1.72 -16.26
CA ALA A 217 -31.11 2.54 -17.31
C ALA A 217 -30.45 3.94 -17.40
N ALA A 218 -30.04 4.51 -16.27
CA ALA A 218 -29.27 5.76 -16.25
C ALA A 218 -27.85 5.57 -16.83
N MET A 219 -27.18 4.46 -16.50
CA MET A 219 -25.86 4.11 -17.07
C MET A 219 -25.94 3.84 -18.58
N GLU A 220 -27.00 3.18 -19.04
CA GLU A 220 -27.24 2.92 -20.47
C GLU A 220 -27.49 4.22 -21.25
N ARG A 221 -28.25 5.15 -20.67
CA ARG A 221 -28.43 6.48 -21.26
C ARG A 221 -27.14 7.28 -21.28
N LEU A 222 -26.37 7.28 -20.18
CA LEU A 222 -25.06 7.95 -20.17
C LEU A 222 -24.15 7.33 -21.23
N PHE A 223 -24.08 6.00 -21.31
CA PHE A 223 -23.26 5.31 -22.30
C PHE A 223 -23.63 5.75 -23.71
N LEU A 224 -24.92 5.79 -24.06
CA LEU A 224 -25.36 6.22 -25.39
C LEU A 224 -25.07 7.69 -25.72
N ASP A 225 -25.00 8.55 -24.70
CA ASP A 225 -24.70 9.98 -24.86
C ASP A 225 -23.20 10.26 -24.95
N VAL A 226 -22.39 9.43 -24.29
CA VAL A 226 -20.93 9.58 -24.20
C VAL A 226 -20.21 8.79 -25.28
N ALA A 227 -20.75 7.63 -25.66
CA ALA A 227 -20.15 6.77 -26.68
C ALA A 227 -20.08 7.51 -28.02
N GLY A 228 -18.97 7.29 -28.71
CA GLY A 228 -18.73 7.83 -30.03
C GLY A 228 -19.71 7.31 -31.07
N VAL A 229 -19.48 7.73 -32.32
CA VAL A 229 -20.30 7.31 -33.48
C VAL A 229 -20.22 5.79 -33.73
N ASP A 230 -19.18 5.16 -33.20
CA ASP A 230 -18.92 3.72 -33.18
C ASP A 230 -19.71 2.96 -32.12
N GLY A 231 -20.35 3.65 -31.17
CA GLY A 231 -21.11 3.01 -30.09
C GLY A 231 -20.24 2.39 -29.00
N GLU A 232 -18.99 2.84 -28.88
CA GLU A 232 -18.04 2.44 -27.85
C GLU A 232 -17.50 3.68 -27.13
N VAL A 233 -16.99 3.51 -25.90
CA VAL A 233 -16.44 4.60 -25.09
C VAL A 233 -14.91 4.53 -25.09
N ASP A 234 -14.24 5.59 -25.56
CA ASP A 234 -12.78 5.69 -25.53
C ASP A 234 -12.26 6.36 -24.23
N TRP A 235 -10.93 6.46 -24.10
CA TRP A 235 -10.31 7.04 -22.90
C TRP A 235 -10.61 8.54 -22.70
N MET A 236 -10.86 9.30 -23.78
CA MET A 236 -11.21 10.73 -23.70
C MET A 236 -12.62 10.89 -23.18
N GLU A 237 -13.54 10.11 -23.74
CA GLU A 237 -14.95 10.05 -23.35
C GLU A 237 -15.10 9.58 -21.90
N LEU A 238 -14.37 8.53 -21.51
CA LEU A 238 -14.31 8.08 -20.12
C LEU A 238 -13.77 9.18 -19.20
N LYS A 239 -12.70 9.89 -19.60
CA LYS A 239 -12.14 10.98 -18.79
C LYS A 239 -13.18 12.06 -18.50
N LEU A 240 -13.99 12.45 -19.48
CA LEU A 240 -15.05 13.44 -19.29
C LEU A 240 -16.08 12.99 -18.26
N VAL A 241 -16.50 11.73 -18.32
CA VAL A 241 -17.41 11.14 -17.34
C VAL A 241 -16.80 11.16 -15.94
N LEU A 242 -15.57 10.68 -15.79
CA LEU A 242 -14.92 10.58 -14.49
C LEU A 242 -14.65 11.96 -13.87
N ASP A 243 -14.09 12.90 -14.64
CA ASP A 243 -13.81 14.26 -14.16
C ASP A 243 -15.09 14.99 -13.72
N HIS A 244 -16.21 14.72 -14.36
CA HIS A 244 -17.49 15.30 -13.97
C HIS A 244 -18.06 14.62 -12.72
N CYS A 245 -18.14 13.29 -12.70
CA CYS A 245 -18.70 12.50 -11.59
C CYS A 245 -17.92 12.67 -10.28
N PHE A 246 -16.61 12.91 -10.37
CA PHE A 246 -15.72 13.05 -9.21
C PHE A 246 -15.20 14.46 -9.00
N ARG A 247 -15.81 15.47 -9.64
CA ARG A 247 -15.37 16.88 -9.54
C ARG A 247 -15.17 17.34 -8.10
N ASP A 248 -16.09 16.99 -7.20
CA ASP A 248 -16.02 17.39 -5.79
C ASP A 248 -14.82 16.73 -5.08
N ASP A 249 -14.65 15.41 -5.25
CA ASP A 249 -13.58 14.64 -4.62
C ASP A 249 -12.20 15.10 -5.15
N ILE A 250 -12.11 15.37 -6.46
CA ILE A 250 -10.92 15.91 -7.13
C ILE A 250 -10.64 17.35 -6.68
N ALA A 251 -11.66 18.17 -6.46
CA ALA A 251 -11.48 19.54 -5.97
C ALA A 251 -10.97 19.59 -4.52
N VAL A 252 -11.35 18.62 -3.68
CA VAL A 252 -10.76 18.45 -2.34
C VAL A 252 -9.28 18.09 -2.47
N ALA A 253 -8.94 17.11 -3.31
CA ALA A 253 -7.56 16.72 -3.57
C ALA A 253 -6.71 17.90 -4.11
N ALA A 254 -7.22 18.65 -5.08
CA ALA A 254 -6.52 19.80 -5.68
C ALA A 254 -6.25 20.95 -4.68
N LYS A 255 -7.15 21.16 -3.71
CA LYS A 255 -6.93 22.14 -2.62
C LYS A 255 -5.86 21.69 -1.65
N GLY A 256 -5.73 20.38 -1.42
CA GLY A 256 -4.65 19.78 -0.63
C GLY A 256 -3.30 19.91 -1.34
N ILE A 257 -3.23 19.55 -2.62
CA ILE A 257 -2.01 19.66 -3.45
C ILE A 257 -1.52 21.12 -3.53
N SER A 258 -2.41 22.11 -3.70
CA SER A 258 -2.00 23.53 -3.71
C SER A 258 -1.37 23.99 -2.40
N ARG A 259 -1.64 23.33 -1.26
CA ARG A 259 -1.01 23.66 0.03
C ARG A 259 0.38 23.04 0.17
N SER A 260 0.64 21.85 -0.37
CA SER A 260 1.95 21.19 -0.27
C SER A 260 3.02 21.83 -1.17
N TYR A 261 2.62 22.51 -2.24
CA TYR A 261 3.53 23.22 -3.17
C TYR A 261 3.59 24.75 -2.98
N ALA A 262 2.95 25.30 -1.95
CA ALA A 262 2.98 26.74 -1.69
C ALA A 262 4.36 27.21 -1.18
N VAL A 263 5.23 27.66 -2.08
CA VAL A 263 6.35 28.55 -1.74
C VAL A 263 5.76 29.92 -1.37
N PRO A 264 6.16 30.54 -0.24
CA PRO A 264 5.61 31.83 0.16
C PRO A 264 6.11 32.92 -0.79
N LEU A 265 5.31 33.25 -1.80
CA LEU A 265 5.47 34.45 -2.61
C LEU A 265 4.44 35.48 -2.17
N ALA A 266 4.96 36.71 -2.04
CA ALA A 266 4.35 37.84 -1.37
C ALA A 266 2.96 38.21 -1.92
N ALA A 267 2.14 38.71 -1.01
CA ALA A 267 0.79 39.20 -1.27
C ALA A 267 0.78 40.29 -2.37
N GLU A 268 -0.03 40.06 -3.41
CA GLU A 268 -0.56 41.13 -4.24
C GLU A 268 -2.09 41.19 -4.11
N SER A 269 -2.57 42.44 -4.09
CA SER A 269 -3.90 42.92 -3.77
C SER A 269 -4.99 42.55 -4.80
N PRO A 270 -6.28 42.59 -4.41
CA PRO A 270 -7.40 42.18 -5.28
C PRO A 270 -7.76 43.28 -6.29
N SER A 271 -7.80 42.94 -7.57
CA SER A 271 -8.41 43.77 -8.61
C SER A 271 -9.64 43.11 -9.22
N ASP A 272 -10.74 43.86 -9.20
CA ASP A 272 -12.05 43.58 -9.81
C ASP A 272 -11.98 42.95 -11.20
N SER A 273 -12.72 41.85 -11.39
CA SER A 273 -13.18 41.44 -12.71
C SER A 273 -14.69 41.17 -12.71
N LYS A 274 -15.35 41.90 -13.62
CA LYS A 274 -16.79 42.03 -13.81
C LYS A 274 -17.43 40.70 -14.23
N LYS A 275 -18.59 40.38 -13.64
CA LYS A 275 -19.54 39.38 -14.15
C LYS A 275 -20.02 39.78 -15.55
N LEU A 276 -19.84 38.91 -16.54
CA LEU A 276 -20.65 38.89 -17.77
C LEU A 276 -21.68 37.76 -17.69
N PRO A 277 -22.83 37.88 -18.38
CA PRO A 277 -23.97 36.99 -18.19
C PRO A 277 -23.71 35.61 -18.80
N MET A 278 -24.11 34.56 -18.08
CA MET A 278 -24.15 33.20 -18.59
C MET A 278 -25.23 33.07 -19.67
N ALA A 279 -24.85 32.51 -20.81
CA ALA A 279 -25.80 32.05 -21.82
C ALA A 279 -26.46 30.76 -21.31
N GLU A 280 -27.79 30.77 -21.28
CA GLU A 280 -28.63 29.65 -20.87
C GLU A 280 -28.66 28.58 -21.97
N GLY A 281 -28.36 27.34 -21.59
CA GLY A 281 -28.35 26.16 -22.43
C GLY A 281 -27.57 25.05 -21.74
N GLU A 282 -28.15 24.45 -20.70
CA GLU A 282 -27.54 23.27 -20.05
C GLU A 282 -27.55 22.09 -21.03
N PRO A 283 -26.40 21.45 -21.32
CA PRO A 283 -26.39 20.25 -22.14
C PRO A 283 -27.11 19.12 -21.41
N VAL A 284 -27.93 18.36 -22.15
CA VAL A 284 -28.80 17.28 -21.64
C VAL A 284 -28.04 16.25 -20.79
N CYS A 285 -26.75 16.03 -21.07
CA CYS A 285 -25.90 15.11 -20.33
C CYS A 285 -25.56 15.58 -18.90
N CYS A 286 -25.67 16.88 -18.59
CA CYS A 286 -25.47 17.37 -17.21
C CYS A 286 -26.46 16.75 -16.23
N GLY A 287 -27.72 16.52 -16.65
CA GLY A 287 -28.71 15.86 -15.81
C GLY A 287 -28.38 14.39 -15.54
N LEU A 288 -27.90 13.65 -16.55
CA LEU A 288 -27.51 12.25 -16.41
C LEU A 288 -26.23 12.08 -15.59
N LEU A 289 -25.25 12.97 -15.79
CA LEU A 289 -24.04 12.99 -14.98
C LEU A 289 -24.33 13.36 -13.52
N ALA A 290 -25.29 14.24 -13.26
CA ALA A 290 -25.75 14.54 -11.89
C ALA A 290 -26.42 13.32 -11.22
N ILE A 291 -27.20 12.54 -11.97
CA ILE A 291 -27.80 11.28 -11.46
C ILE A 291 -26.70 10.28 -11.08
N LEU A 292 -25.65 10.16 -11.90
CA LEU A 292 -24.53 9.27 -11.58
C LEU A 292 -23.69 9.78 -10.43
N GLN A 293 -23.46 11.10 -10.33
CA GLN A 293 -22.83 11.71 -9.18
C GLN A 293 -23.63 11.43 -7.90
N ASP A 294 -24.95 11.59 -7.93
CA ASP A 294 -25.84 11.27 -6.80
C ASP A 294 -25.79 9.79 -6.44
N TRP A 295 -25.76 8.90 -7.43
CA TRP A 295 -25.54 7.47 -7.22
C TRP A 295 -24.21 7.19 -6.51
N TYR A 296 -23.10 7.78 -6.96
CA TYR A 296 -21.80 7.68 -6.29
C TYR A 296 -21.80 8.26 -4.87
N VAL A 297 -22.62 9.28 -4.59
CA VAL A 297 -22.78 9.87 -3.26
C VAL A 297 -23.59 8.97 -2.34
N ASN A 298 -24.70 8.41 -2.84
CA ASN A 298 -25.58 7.51 -2.09
C ASN A 298 -24.88 6.19 -1.74
N MET A 299 -24.13 5.61 -2.69
CA MET A 299 -23.29 4.42 -2.46
C MET A 299 -22.20 4.65 -1.40
N ALA A 300 -21.76 5.89 -1.22
CA ALA A 300 -20.69 6.24 -0.29
C ALA A 300 -21.20 6.71 1.08
N GLY A 301 -22.46 6.43 1.42
CA GLY A 301 -23.01 6.66 2.76
C GLY A 301 -23.65 8.03 2.98
N GLY A 302 -24.27 8.62 1.95
CA GLY A 302 -25.23 9.72 2.08
C GLY A 302 -24.75 10.94 2.87
N ASP A 303 -24.07 11.88 2.20
CA ASP A 303 -23.95 13.24 2.75
C ASP A 303 -25.35 13.88 2.82
N ASN A 304 -25.67 14.58 3.91
CA ASN A 304 -26.88 15.39 4.12
C ASN A 304 -26.94 16.61 3.16
N ARG A 305 -26.74 16.40 1.86
CA ARG A 305 -27.09 17.40 0.84
C ARG A 305 -28.62 17.44 0.74
N PRO A 306 -29.25 18.62 0.74
CA PRO A 306 -30.68 18.69 0.50
C PRO A 306 -30.95 18.08 -0.87
N ALA A 307 -31.83 17.07 -0.92
CA ALA A 307 -32.27 16.45 -2.15
C ALA A 307 -32.74 17.57 -3.10
N GLN A 308 -31.92 17.89 -4.10
CA GLN A 308 -32.42 18.70 -5.19
C GLN A 308 -33.41 17.82 -5.92
N ASN A 309 -34.66 18.27 -5.96
CA ASN A 309 -35.72 17.68 -6.75
C ASN A 309 -35.26 17.71 -8.21
N THR A 310 -34.56 16.67 -8.66
CA THR A 310 -34.39 16.39 -10.09
C THR A 310 -35.75 15.94 -10.57
N SER A 311 -36.62 16.91 -10.87
CA SER A 311 -37.90 16.66 -11.51
C SER A 311 -37.63 15.82 -12.77
N ASN A 312 -38.23 14.64 -12.82
CA ASN A 312 -38.19 13.72 -13.96
C ASN A 312 -38.74 14.32 -15.29
N ASP A 313 -39.15 15.60 -15.28
CA ASP A 313 -39.88 16.26 -16.37
C ASP A 313 -39.00 17.01 -17.38
N LEU A 314 -37.68 17.11 -17.18
CA LEU A 314 -36.77 17.76 -18.16
C LEU A 314 -36.20 16.81 -19.22
N ILE A 315 -36.57 15.53 -19.22
CA ILE A 315 -35.98 14.49 -20.07
C ILE A 315 -36.94 14.12 -21.23
N MET A 316 -37.52 15.10 -21.92
CA MET A 316 -38.32 14.88 -23.13
C MET A 316 -38.01 15.93 -24.21
N SER A 317 -36.79 15.95 -24.73
CA SER A 317 -36.51 16.59 -26.01
C SER A 317 -35.55 15.75 -26.85
N LYS A 318 -36.07 15.28 -27.97
CA LYS A 318 -35.46 14.29 -28.87
C LYS A 318 -34.57 15.01 -29.89
N GLU A 319 -33.40 15.47 -29.48
CA GLU A 319 -32.34 15.91 -30.39
C GLU A 319 -30.98 15.44 -29.85
N ARG A 320 -30.35 14.52 -30.60
CA ARG A 320 -28.98 14.03 -30.34
C ARG A 320 -28.01 15.14 -30.69
N ALA A 321 -27.42 15.79 -29.69
CA ALA A 321 -26.24 16.64 -29.87
C ALA A 321 -25.03 15.91 -29.28
N PRO A 322 -23.99 15.60 -30.06
CA PRO A 322 -22.74 15.07 -29.49
C PRO A 322 -22.12 16.13 -28.57
N LEU A 323 -21.54 15.70 -27.45
CA LEU A 323 -20.89 16.55 -26.43
C LEU A 323 -19.73 17.42 -26.97
N MET A 324 -19.34 17.24 -28.24
CA MET A 324 -18.09 17.69 -28.85
C MET A 324 -18.15 19.05 -29.57
N SER A 325 -19.23 19.84 -29.46
CA SER A 325 -19.34 21.12 -30.18
C SER A 325 -18.93 22.37 -29.38
N GLY A 326 -18.28 22.20 -28.22
CA GLY A 326 -17.65 23.30 -27.50
C GLY A 326 -16.15 23.03 -27.34
N GLU A 327 -15.30 23.83 -28.00
CA GLU A 327 -13.88 23.92 -27.68
C GLU A 327 -13.72 24.35 -26.21
N MET A 328 -13.69 23.40 -25.27
CA MET A 328 -13.22 23.65 -23.91
C MET A 328 -11.71 23.75 -23.98
N ARG A 329 -11.25 25.01 -23.93
CA ARG A 329 -9.86 25.38 -23.69
C ARG A 329 -9.27 24.49 -22.60
N SER A 330 -8.17 23.84 -22.93
CA SER A 330 -7.28 23.22 -21.96
C SER A 330 -6.70 24.30 -21.06
N ASP A 331 -7.40 24.67 -19.99
CA ASP A 331 -6.75 25.34 -18.88
C ASP A 331 -5.77 24.33 -18.30
N GLY A 332 -4.47 24.63 -18.44
CA GLY A 332 -3.32 23.79 -18.06
C GLY A 332 -3.18 23.52 -16.56
N THR A 333 -4.27 23.57 -15.81
CA THR A 333 -4.36 23.02 -14.46
C THR A 333 -4.84 21.58 -14.59
N GLY A 334 -3.93 20.61 -14.42
CA GLY A 334 -4.19 19.17 -14.48
C GLY A 334 -5.07 18.66 -13.34
N ILE A 335 -6.25 19.25 -13.18
CA ILE A 335 -7.25 18.92 -12.16
C ILE A 335 -8.21 17.91 -12.80
N GLY A 336 -8.00 16.62 -12.51
CA GLY A 336 -8.78 15.53 -13.11
C GLY A 336 -7.99 14.23 -13.16
N PHE A 337 -8.65 13.13 -13.54
CA PHE A 337 -7.96 11.87 -13.78
C PHE A 337 -6.90 12.04 -14.88
N SER A 338 -5.69 11.53 -14.66
CA SER A 338 -4.65 11.62 -15.68
C SER A 338 -5.05 10.85 -16.95
N LYS A 339 -4.55 11.32 -18.09
CA LYS A 339 -4.74 10.63 -19.38
C LYS A 339 -4.32 9.16 -19.31
N ASP A 340 -3.21 8.88 -18.63
CA ASP A 340 -2.70 7.53 -18.50
C ASP A 340 -3.56 6.69 -17.55
N ALA A 341 -4.12 7.28 -16.49
CA ALA A 341 -5.10 6.61 -15.62
C ALA A 341 -6.34 6.16 -16.41
N CYS A 342 -6.94 7.04 -17.21
CA CYS A 342 -8.12 6.69 -18.02
C CYS A 342 -7.80 5.61 -19.08
N ARG A 343 -6.63 5.69 -19.73
CA ARG A 343 -6.17 4.65 -20.68
C ARG A 343 -5.96 3.30 -20.01
N SER A 344 -5.34 3.31 -18.83
CA SER A 344 -5.17 2.10 -18.03
C SER A 344 -6.54 1.53 -17.66
N MET A 345 -7.51 2.35 -17.22
CA MET A 345 -8.87 1.88 -16.90
C MET A 345 -9.58 1.23 -18.09
N VAL A 346 -9.46 1.80 -19.29
CA VAL A 346 -9.99 1.20 -20.53
C VAL A 346 -9.32 -0.14 -20.80
N ALA A 347 -7.99 -0.18 -20.88
CA ALA A 347 -7.23 -1.40 -21.18
C ALA A 347 -7.46 -2.54 -20.16
N MET A 348 -7.88 -2.20 -18.94
CA MET A 348 -8.14 -3.16 -17.86
C MET A 348 -9.47 -3.91 -17.97
N LEU A 349 -10.47 -3.32 -18.63
CA LEU A 349 -11.81 -3.91 -18.77
C LEU A 349 -12.23 -4.16 -20.21
N ASP A 350 -11.38 -3.77 -21.17
CA ASP A 350 -11.44 -4.14 -22.57
C ASP A 350 -11.10 -5.64 -22.74
N GLU A 351 -12.11 -6.49 -22.58
CA GLU A 351 -12.01 -7.94 -22.68
C GLU A 351 -11.89 -8.40 -24.14
N ASP A 352 -12.40 -7.61 -25.09
CA ASP A 352 -12.38 -7.90 -26.52
C ASP A 352 -11.19 -7.30 -27.29
N HIS A 353 -10.34 -6.53 -26.61
CA HIS A 353 -9.17 -5.86 -27.16
C HIS A 353 -9.50 -4.86 -28.28
N SER A 354 -10.68 -4.25 -28.22
CA SER A 354 -11.13 -3.20 -29.14
C SER A 354 -10.35 -1.89 -28.98
N GLY A 355 -9.74 -1.66 -27.82
CA GLY A 355 -9.17 -0.35 -27.45
C GLY A 355 -10.17 0.61 -26.84
N LYS A 356 -11.43 0.18 -26.67
CA LYS A 356 -12.56 0.97 -26.17
C LYS A 356 -13.41 0.11 -25.24
N LEU A 357 -14.47 0.70 -24.68
CA LEU A 357 -15.37 0.01 -23.77
C LEU A 357 -16.75 -0.12 -24.41
N GLY A 358 -17.21 -1.36 -24.53
CA GLY A 358 -18.62 -1.65 -24.78
C GLY A 358 -19.48 -1.37 -23.53
N PHE A 359 -20.80 -1.39 -23.68
CA PHE A 359 -21.72 -1.05 -22.58
C PHE A 359 -21.53 -1.93 -21.33
N LEU A 360 -21.33 -3.24 -21.51
CA LEU A 360 -21.16 -4.17 -20.39
C LEU A 360 -19.86 -3.91 -19.62
N GLU A 361 -18.76 -3.62 -20.34
CA GLU A 361 -17.46 -3.31 -19.77
C GLU A 361 -17.49 -1.96 -19.05
N PHE A 362 -18.14 -0.96 -19.67
CA PHE A 362 -18.39 0.35 -19.08
C PHE A 362 -19.22 0.24 -17.79
N GLN A 363 -20.29 -0.56 -17.80
CA GLN A 363 -21.12 -0.79 -16.62
C GLN A 363 -20.32 -1.44 -15.49
N LYS A 364 -19.51 -2.44 -15.80
CA LYS A 364 -18.61 -3.11 -14.86
C LYS A 364 -17.59 -2.13 -14.27
N LEU A 365 -16.99 -1.28 -15.11
CA LEU A 365 -16.03 -0.26 -14.67
C LEU A 365 -16.64 0.70 -13.65
N LEU A 366 -17.77 1.32 -13.98
CA LEU A 366 -18.39 2.31 -13.12
C LEU A 366 -18.84 1.72 -11.77
N THR A 367 -19.26 0.45 -11.77
CA THR A 367 -19.63 -0.30 -10.56
C THR A 367 -18.42 -0.53 -9.64
N GLU A 368 -17.29 -0.95 -10.20
CA GLU A 368 -16.06 -1.13 -9.41
C GLU A 368 -15.50 0.21 -8.89
N ILE A 369 -15.54 1.28 -9.71
CA ILE A 369 -15.15 2.62 -9.26
C ILE A 369 -16.06 3.09 -8.10
N ALA A 370 -17.36 2.79 -8.13
CA ALA A 370 -18.28 3.16 -7.06
C ALA A 370 -17.90 2.50 -5.74
N ARG A 371 -17.58 1.21 -5.81
CA ARG A 371 -17.11 0.42 -4.68
C ARG A 371 -15.80 0.99 -4.12
N TRP A 372 -14.82 1.27 -4.97
CA TRP A 372 -13.56 1.85 -4.50
C TRP A 372 -13.74 3.25 -3.91
N LYS A 373 -14.63 4.09 -4.45
CA LYS A 373 -14.97 5.38 -3.85
C LYS A 373 -15.58 5.22 -2.46
N ALA A 374 -16.51 4.28 -2.28
CA ALA A 374 -17.09 4.00 -0.97
C ALA A 374 -16.02 3.56 0.05
N VAL A 375 -15.08 2.71 -0.38
CA VAL A 375 -13.91 2.32 0.42
C VAL A 375 -13.09 3.55 0.79
N PHE A 376 -12.74 4.40 -0.18
CA PHE A 376 -11.91 5.58 0.06
C PHE A 376 -12.52 6.48 1.13
N LYS A 377 -13.80 6.84 1.00
CA LYS A 377 -14.51 7.67 2.00
C LYS A 377 -14.61 7.03 3.38
N LEU A 378 -14.69 5.70 3.46
CA LEU A 378 -14.73 4.99 4.74
C LEU A 378 -13.41 5.11 5.53
N TYR A 379 -12.29 5.27 4.82
CA TYR A 379 -10.95 5.31 5.39
C TYR A 379 -10.35 6.73 5.45
N ASP A 380 -10.77 7.65 4.59
CA ASP A 380 -10.49 9.09 4.67
C ASP A 380 -11.34 9.75 5.78
N ARG A 381 -11.06 9.38 7.03
CA ARG A 381 -11.85 9.79 8.20
C ARG A 381 -11.75 11.27 8.52
N ASP A 382 -10.64 11.88 8.15
CA ASP A 382 -10.37 13.30 8.36
C ASP A 382 -10.81 14.16 7.17
N GLN A 383 -11.38 13.54 6.11
CA GLN A 383 -11.80 14.21 4.88
C GLN A 383 -10.68 15.05 4.27
N SER A 384 -9.45 14.57 4.42
CA SER A 384 -8.24 15.20 3.92
C SER A 384 -8.17 15.13 2.39
N GLY A 385 -8.88 14.17 1.78
CA GLY A 385 -8.82 13.88 0.36
C GLY A 385 -7.61 13.04 -0.03
N HIS A 386 -6.90 12.46 0.95
CA HIS A 386 -5.77 11.57 0.74
C HIS A 386 -5.80 10.41 1.76
N LEU A 387 -5.19 9.29 1.41
CA LEU A 387 -4.96 8.18 2.33
C LEU A 387 -3.48 8.11 2.69
N ASN A 388 -3.19 8.01 3.99
CA ASN A 388 -1.86 7.60 4.43
C ASN A 388 -1.67 6.09 4.19
N PRO A 389 -0.44 5.54 4.27
CA PRO A 389 -0.21 4.15 3.89
C PRO A 389 -0.86 3.13 4.84
N PHE A 390 -1.09 3.49 6.10
CA PHE A 390 -1.86 2.64 7.04
C PHE A 390 -3.33 2.54 6.61
N GLU A 391 -3.93 3.66 6.23
CA GLU A 391 -5.29 3.72 5.70
C GLU A 391 -5.39 3.01 4.37
N LEU A 392 -4.42 3.17 3.47
CA LEU A 392 -4.36 2.47 2.19
C LEU A 392 -4.39 0.95 2.38
N ARG A 393 -3.61 0.43 3.33
CA ARG A 393 -3.61 -1.01 3.64
C ARG A 393 -5.00 -1.49 4.06
N ALA A 394 -5.63 -0.76 4.98
CA ALA A 394 -6.95 -1.11 5.50
C ALA A 394 -8.05 -0.95 4.43
N ALA A 395 -7.95 0.07 3.60
CA ALA A 395 -8.82 0.34 2.45
C ALA A 395 -8.74 -0.80 1.43
N LEU A 396 -7.55 -1.17 0.98
CA LEU A 396 -7.36 -2.27 0.03
C LEU A 396 -7.86 -3.60 0.61
N GLN A 397 -7.60 -3.87 1.90
CA GLN A 397 -8.12 -5.06 2.56
C GLN A 397 -9.65 -5.07 2.58
N SER A 398 -10.29 -3.92 2.83
CA SER A 398 -11.76 -3.80 2.84
C SER A 398 -12.36 -3.87 1.45
N ALA A 399 -11.62 -3.41 0.44
CA ALA A 399 -11.94 -3.60 -0.96
C ALA A 399 -11.79 -5.06 -1.41
N GLY A 400 -11.30 -5.96 -0.56
CA GLY A 400 -11.15 -7.39 -0.85
C GLY A 400 -9.77 -7.78 -1.34
N TYR A 401 -8.76 -6.91 -1.22
CA TYR A 401 -7.39 -7.18 -1.66
C TYR A 401 -6.43 -7.23 -0.48
N ASN A 402 -5.82 -8.38 -0.29
CA ASN A 402 -4.82 -8.55 0.74
C ASN A 402 -3.43 -8.49 0.12
N LEU A 403 -2.61 -7.54 0.55
CA LEU A 403 -1.27 -7.30 0.00
C LEU A 403 -0.21 -7.45 1.09
N ASN A 404 0.98 -7.92 0.68
CA ASN A 404 2.16 -7.96 1.54
C ASN A 404 2.83 -6.58 1.59
N ASN A 405 3.76 -6.37 2.53
CA ASN A 405 4.38 -5.07 2.72
C ASN A 405 5.21 -4.63 1.51
N LYS A 406 5.86 -5.59 0.82
CA LYS A 406 6.68 -5.33 -0.38
C LYS A 406 5.85 -4.74 -1.53
N ILE A 407 4.68 -5.32 -1.79
CA ILE A 407 3.76 -4.81 -2.81
C ILE A 407 3.19 -3.46 -2.38
N LEU A 408 2.77 -3.32 -1.13
CA LEU A 408 2.25 -2.05 -0.63
C LEU A 408 3.28 -0.91 -0.73
N ASN A 409 4.54 -1.16 -0.40
CA ASN A 409 5.64 -0.21 -0.59
C ASN A 409 5.84 0.14 -2.07
N SER A 410 5.79 -0.86 -2.96
CA SER A 410 5.91 -0.64 -4.40
C SER A 410 4.77 0.25 -4.94
N LEU A 411 3.56 0.08 -4.41
CA LEU A 411 2.42 0.94 -4.73
C LEU A 411 2.62 2.36 -4.20
N MET A 412 3.09 2.51 -2.97
CA MET A 412 3.42 3.83 -2.41
C MET A 412 4.50 4.55 -3.21
N HIS A 413 5.52 3.86 -3.71
CA HIS A 413 6.53 4.49 -4.56
C HIS A 413 6.02 4.90 -5.94
N ARG A 414 4.99 4.21 -6.45
CA ARG A 414 4.44 4.46 -7.79
C ARG A 414 3.32 5.51 -7.79
N TYR A 415 2.45 5.47 -6.78
CA TYR A 415 1.23 6.27 -6.70
C TYR A 415 1.20 7.23 -5.51
N GLY A 416 2.16 7.13 -4.58
CA GLY A 416 2.26 8.02 -3.44
C GLY A 416 2.93 9.35 -3.78
N SER A 417 2.49 10.40 -3.08
CA SER A 417 3.10 11.71 -3.06
C SER A 417 4.48 11.68 -2.38
N ARG A 418 5.19 12.81 -2.42
CA ARG A 418 6.46 12.97 -1.70
C ARG A 418 6.29 12.88 -0.18
N GLU A 419 5.11 13.20 0.34
CA GLU A 419 4.77 13.06 1.76
C GLU A 419 4.36 11.63 2.13
N GLY A 420 4.24 10.71 1.16
CA GLY A 420 3.80 9.35 1.40
C GLY A 420 2.29 9.20 1.51
N GLU A 421 1.54 10.08 0.85
CA GLU A 421 0.07 10.09 0.83
C GLU A 421 -0.44 9.71 -0.56
N ILE A 422 -1.59 9.02 -0.66
CA ILE A 422 -2.22 8.69 -1.94
C ILE A 422 -3.51 9.49 -2.10
N TRP A 423 -3.59 10.28 -3.16
CA TRP A 423 -4.79 11.05 -3.52
C TRP A 423 -5.88 10.16 -4.11
N PHE A 424 -7.11 10.66 -4.15
CA PHE A 424 -8.26 9.90 -4.63
C PHE A 424 -8.09 9.29 -6.03
N ASP A 425 -7.62 10.07 -7.00
CA ASP A 425 -7.40 9.62 -8.38
C ASP A 425 -6.29 8.58 -8.51
N ASP A 426 -5.20 8.76 -7.74
CA ASP A 426 -4.12 7.79 -7.62
C ASP A 426 -4.59 6.49 -6.95
N PHE A 427 -5.45 6.59 -5.93
CA PHE A 427 -6.05 5.44 -5.25
C PHE A 427 -6.93 4.62 -6.20
N ILE A 428 -7.82 5.27 -6.98
CA ILE A 428 -8.64 4.57 -7.96
C ILE A 428 -7.75 3.87 -8.99
N THR A 429 -6.75 4.56 -9.53
CA THR A 429 -5.81 3.98 -10.50
C THR A 429 -5.06 2.77 -9.93
N CYS A 430 -4.60 2.89 -8.68
CA CYS A 430 -3.96 1.80 -7.94
C CYS A 430 -4.90 0.60 -7.74
N ALA A 431 -6.14 0.83 -7.31
CA ALA A 431 -7.13 -0.21 -7.06
C ALA A 431 -7.50 -0.97 -8.33
N VAL A 432 -7.71 -0.25 -9.45
CA VAL A 432 -7.98 -0.88 -10.74
C VAL A 432 -6.78 -1.76 -11.15
N LYS A 433 -5.56 -1.25 -11.03
CA LYS A 433 -4.35 -1.99 -11.42
C LYS A 433 -4.14 -3.28 -10.60
N ILE A 434 -4.35 -3.22 -9.29
CA ILE A 434 -4.25 -4.39 -8.41
C ILE A 434 -5.30 -5.43 -8.80
N LYS A 435 -6.56 -5.01 -8.96
CA LYS A 435 -7.65 -5.92 -9.34
C LYS A 435 -7.32 -6.64 -10.65
N THR A 436 -6.92 -5.90 -11.68
CA THR A 436 -6.60 -6.49 -12.99
C THR A 436 -5.45 -7.48 -12.91
N MET A 437 -4.37 -7.14 -12.20
CA MET A 437 -3.21 -8.04 -12.07
C MET A 437 -3.57 -9.32 -11.31
N ILE A 438 -4.40 -9.23 -10.28
CA ILE A 438 -4.90 -10.39 -9.56
C ILE A 438 -5.81 -11.24 -10.46
N ASP A 439 -6.70 -10.61 -11.24
CA ASP A 439 -7.61 -11.31 -12.13
C ASP A 439 -6.86 -12.04 -13.26
N ILE A 440 -5.85 -11.40 -13.87
CA ILE A 440 -4.96 -12.02 -14.87
C ILE A 440 -4.25 -13.23 -14.27
N PHE A 441 -3.72 -13.10 -13.04
CA PHE A 441 -3.04 -14.21 -12.36
C PHE A 441 -4.00 -15.37 -12.09
N LYS A 442 -5.18 -15.09 -11.52
CA LYS A 442 -6.20 -16.10 -11.21
C LYS A 442 -6.74 -16.81 -12.44
N ALA A 443 -6.85 -16.11 -13.58
CA ALA A 443 -7.26 -16.73 -14.83
C ALA A 443 -6.29 -17.80 -15.31
N LYS A 444 -5.01 -17.74 -14.90
CA LYS A 444 -4.00 -18.78 -15.20
C LYS A 444 -3.80 -19.79 -14.07
N ASP A 445 -4.00 -19.41 -12.80
CA ASP A 445 -3.90 -20.33 -11.66
C ASP A 445 -5.24 -21.07 -11.40
N ILE A 446 -5.63 -21.93 -12.34
CA ILE A 446 -6.89 -22.71 -12.28
C ILE A 446 -6.94 -23.61 -11.04
N ASN A 447 -5.78 -24.07 -10.57
CA ASN A 447 -5.66 -25.04 -9.48
C ASN A 447 -5.48 -24.39 -8.11
N GLY A 448 -5.44 -23.05 -8.01
CA GLY A 448 -5.23 -22.34 -6.75
C GLY A 448 -3.89 -22.65 -6.09
N THR A 449 -2.88 -22.98 -6.89
CA THR A 449 -1.53 -23.32 -6.43
C THR A 449 -0.71 -22.10 -6.02
N ASN A 450 -1.24 -20.90 -6.26
CA ASN A 450 -0.55 -19.63 -6.13
C ASN A 450 0.69 -19.55 -7.04
N VAL A 451 0.65 -20.26 -8.18
CA VAL A 451 1.68 -20.28 -9.21
C VAL A 451 0.99 -20.22 -10.57
N ALA A 452 1.37 -19.25 -11.40
CA ALA A 452 0.86 -19.10 -12.76
C ALA A 452 2.02 -19.10 -13.76
N SER A 453 1.91 -19.91 -14.82
CA SER A 453 2.91 -20.01 -15.88
C SER A 453 2.48 -19.17 -17.08
N PHE A 454 3.36 -18.25 -17.49
CA PHE A 454 3.19 -17.42 -18.68
C PHE A 454 4.36 -17.68 -19.64
N ASN A 455 4.08 -17.72 -20.95
CA ASN A 455 5.15 -17.60 -21.93
C ASN A 455 5.53 -16.12 -22.12
N MET A 456 6.64 -15.85 -22.82
CA MET A 456 7.16 -14.48 -22.99
C MET A 456 6.14 -13.55 -23.67
N ASP A 457 5.47 -14.04 -24.70
CA ASP A 457 4.52 -13.24 -25.49
C ASP A 457 3.27 -12.89 -24.67
N GLU A 458 2.71 -13.88 -23.96
CA GLU A 458 1.60 -13.70 -23.02
C GLU A 458 1.98 -12.72 -21.90
N TRP A 459 3.18 -12.86 -21.33
CA TRP A 459 3.65 -12.00 -20.25
C TRP A 459 3.79 -10.54 -20.71
N ILE A 460 4.42 -10.30 -21.85
CA ILE A 460 4.59 -8.95 -22.41
C ILE A 460 3.23 -8.35 -22.75
N HIS A 461 2.38 -9.10 -23.46
CA HIS A 461 1.04 -8.64 -23.84
C HIS A 461 0.21 -8.24 -22.62
N LYS A 462 0.15 -9.10 -21.59
CA LYS A 462 -0.60 -8.83 -20.36
C LYS A 462 0.02 -7.72 -19.50
N THR A 463 1.33 -7.45 -19.61
CA THR A 463 1.96 -6.36 -18.83
C THR A 463 1.80 -5.00 -19.49
N ILE A 464 1.79 -4.94 -20.83
CA ILE A 464 1.61 -3.70 -21.60
C ILE A 464 0.14 -3.29 -21.67
N TYR A 465 -0.74 -4.26 -21.91
CA TYR A 465 -2.18 -4.04 -22.11
C TYR A 465 -2.96 -4.52 -20.89
N SER A 466 -2.81 -3.80 -19.76
CA SER A 466 -3.49 -4.04 -18.49
C SER A 466 -3.43 -2.86 -17.53
#